data_AF-A0A970ZIK6-F1
#
_entry.id   AF-A0A970ZIK6-F1
#
_cell.length_a   1.000
_cell.length_b   1.000
_cell.length_c   1.000
_cell.angle_alpha   90.00
_cell.angle_beta   90.00
_cell.angle_gamma   90.00
#
_symmetry.space_group_name_H-M   'P 1'
#
loop_
_entity.id
_entity.type
_entity.pdbx_description
1 polymer ?
#
loop_
_entity_poly.entity_id
_entity_poly.type
_entity_poly.pdbx_seq_one_letter_code
_entity_poly.pdbx_strand_id
1 'polypeptide(L)'
;MGRQAREHRERRKRDHQQNSRINELEEEIKRLAGGSAIISCSDDLPPDIRQSHLEDILKFESIGSGPSLFEGLQQNGVELPHPDNLDDDQAFDRVMEIMQALEEVQVVLIGFDHMTPRQVYSTLWHETLWEGCYVKKRNPEAFTIIDVSHRTSQSEIQKFFRRIAKAVALRT
;
A
#
# COMPACT_ATOMS: atom_id res chain seq x y z
N MET A 1 -36.56 -32.13 -3.70
CA MET A 1 -35.39 -31.54 -3.01
C MET A 1 -35.71 -30.08 -2.73
N GLY A 2 -35.61 -29.64 -1.47
CA GLY A 2 -36.13 -28.34 -1.03
C GLY A 2 -35.21 -27.15 -1.38
N ARG A 3 -35.83 -25.98 -1.64
CA ARG A 3 -35.18 -24.70 -1.97
C ARG A 3 -34.02 -24.32 -1.02
N GLN A 4 -34.20 -24.56 0.27
CA GLN A 4 -33.18 -24.31 1.30
C GLN A 4 -31.91 -25.17 1.14
N ALA A 5 -32.04 -26.41 0.66
CA ALA A 5 -30.88 -27.28 0.43
C ALA A 5 -30.05 -26.83 -0.78
N ARG A 6 -30.70 -26.22 -1.79
CA ARG A 6 -30.02 -25.63 -2.94
C ARG A 6 -29.28 -24.35 -2.56
N GLU A 7 -29.94 -23.44 -1.83
CA GLU A 7 -29.35 -22.19 -1.37
C GLU A 7 -28.12 -22.43 -0.47
N HIS A 8 -28.20 -23.39 0.45
CA HIS A 8 -27.08 -23.77 1.30
C HIS A 8 -25.90 -24.38 0.52
N ARG A 9 -26.17 -25.21 -0.51
CA ARG A 9 -25.11 -25.75 -1.40
C ARG A 9 -24.45 -24.65 -2.22
N GLU A 10 -25.22 -23.72 -2.77
CA GLU A 10 -24.70 -22.60 -3.55
C GLU A 10 -23.86 -21.65 -2.68
N ARG A 11 -24.29 -21.39 -1.44
CA ARG A 11 -23.49 -20.63 -0.47
C ARG A 11 -22.14 -21.28 -0.19
N ARG A 12 -22.12 -22.57 0.16
CA ARG A 12 -20.87 -23.31 0.40
C ARG A 12 -19.91 -23.28 -0.80
N LYS A 13 -20.45 -23.34 -2.02
CA LYS A 13 -19.64 -23.24 -3.24
C LYS A 13 -19.00 -21.86 -3.38
N ARG A 14 -19.74 -20.78 -3.13
CA ARG A 14 -19.20 -19.41 -3.17
C ARG A 14 -18.12 -19.21 -2.11
N ASP A 15 -18.38 -19.65 -0.87
CA ASP A 15 -17.41 -19.53 0.22
C ASP A 15 -16.11 -20.28 -0.11
N HIS A 16 -16.21 -21.48 -0.70
CA HIS A 16 -15.04 -22.25 -1.13
C HIS A 16 -14.26 -21.56 -2.27
N GLN A 17 -14.96 -21.03 -3.27
CA GLN A 17 -14.34 -20.31 -4.38
C GLN A 17 -13.63 -19.05 -3.90
N GLN A 18 -14.23 -18.30 -2.99
CA GLN A 18 -13.65 -17.11 -2.40
C GLN A 18 -12.38 -17.42 -1.61
N ASN A 19 -12.40 -18.47 -0.78
CA ASN A 19 -11.21 -18.89 -0.04
C ASN A 19 -10.08 -19.37 -0.96
N SER A 20 -10.41 -20.05 -2.07
CA SER A 20 -9.41 -20.40 -3.09
C SER A 20 -8.75 -19.15 -3.67
N ARG A 21 -9.56 -18.14 -4.01
CA ARG A 21 -9.05 -16.88 -4.57
C ARG A 21 -8.14 -16.13 -3.60
N ILE A 22 -8.51 -16.07 -2.32
CA ILE A 22 -7.68 -15.48 -1.26
C ILE A 22 -6.31 -16.18 -1.20
N ASN A 23 -6.29 -17.51 -1.17
CA ASN A 23 -5.05 -18.28 -1.11
C ASN A 23 -4.17 -18.04 -2.35
N GLU A 24 -4.76 -17.98 -3.55
CA GLU A 24 -4.04 -17.67 -4.79
C GLU A 24 -3.36 -16.30 -4.74
N LEU A 25 -4.08 -15.27 -4.27
CA LEU A 25 -3.56 -13.91 -4.14
C LEU A 25 -2.39 -13.85 -3.15
N GLU A 26 -2.49 -14.53 -2.00
CA GLU A 26 -1.41 -14.55 -1.01
C GLU A 26 -0.14 -15.19 -1.55
N GLU A 27 -0.27 -16.29 -2.28
CA GLU A 27 0.87 -16.95 -2.92
C GLU A 27 1.48 -16.08 -4.03
N GLU A 28 0.67 -15.33 -4.76
CA GLU A 28 1.17 -14.40 -5.78
C GLU A 28 1.94 -13.23 -5.19
N ILE A 29 1.43 -12.61 -4.13
CA ILE A 29 2.12 -11.54 -3.40
C ILE A 29 3.44 -12.06 -2.82
N LYS A 30 3.45 -13.25 -2.21
CA LYS A 30 4.69 -13.86 -1.70
C LYS A 30 5.71 -14.05 -2.82
N ARG A 31 5.29 -14.50 -4.01
CA ARG A 31 6.21 -14.66 -5.16
C ARG A 31 6.81 -13.34 -5.61
N LEU A 32 6.02 -12.27 -5.71
CA LEU A 32 6.51 -10.94 -6.09
C LEU A 32 7.50 -10.39 -5.06
N ALA A 33 7.23 -10.59 -3.76
CA ALA A 33 8.10 -10.16 -2.66
C ALA A 33 9.30 -11.08 -2.39
N GLY A 34 9.73 -11.88 -3.37
CA GLY A 34 10.89 -12.78 -3.24
C GLY A 34 10.74 -13.86 -2.16
N GLY A 35 9.50 -14.21 -1.79
CA GLY A 35 9.18 -15.24 -0.79
C GLY A 35 9.10 -14.75 0.66
N SER A 36 9.28 -13.45 0.91
CA SER A 36 9.41 -12.90 2.28
C SER A 36 8.26 -11.99 2.73
N ALA A 37 7.20 -11.85 1.92
CA ALA A 37 6.03 -11.04 2.31
C ALA A 37 5.37 -11.57 3.58
N ILE A 38 5.29 -10.72 4.60
CA ILE A 38 4.43 -10.96 5.76
C ILE A 38 3.08 -10.31 5.49
N ILE A 39 2.13 -11.12 5.06
CA ILE A 39 0.74 -10.71 4.89
C ILE A 39 0.03 -10.95 6.22
N SER A 40 -0.30 -9.88 6.94
CA SER A 40 -1.06 -9.96 8.19
C SER A 40 -2.40 -9.25 8.00
N CYS A 41 -3.48 -10.00 8.16
CA CYS A 41 -4.84 -9.49 8.30
C CYS A 41 -5.37 -9.95 9.65
N SER A 42 -6.34 -9.21 10.22
CA SER A 42 -7.09 -9.71 11.37
C SER A 42 -7.81 -11.01 10.97
N ASP A 43 -7.78 -12.02 11.84
CA ASP A 43 -8.50 -13.28 11.64
C ASP A 43 -10.03 -13.06 11.53
N ASP A 44 -10.53 -11.96 12.08
CA ASP A 44 -11.95 -11.57 12.06
C ASP A 44 -12.33 -10.75 10.82
N LEU A 45 -11.38 -10.48 9.90
CA LEU A 45 -11.66 -9.68 8.71
C LEU A 45 -12.59 -10.46 7.75
N PRO A 46 -13.73 -9.88 7.33
CA PRO A 46 -14.62 -10.53 6.38
C PRO A 46 -13.87 -10.95 5.09
N PRO A 47 -14.15 -12.15 4.53
CA PRO A 47 -13.39 -12.68 3.39
C PRO A 47 -13.40 -11.77 2.15
N ASP A 48 -14.46 -11.01 1.93
CA ASP A 48 -14.60 -10.04 0.84
C ASP A 48 -13.67 -8.84 1.03
N ILE A 49 -13.58 -8.33 2.25
CA ILE A 49 -12.65 -7.25 2.60
C ILE A 49 -11.21 -7.74 2.53
N ARG A 50 -10.92 -8.95 3.04
CA ARG A 50 -9.59 -9.58 2.92
C ARG A 50 -9.19 -9.75 1.46
N GLN A 51 -10.07 -10.29 0.62
CA GLN A 51 -9.79 -10.46 -0.79
C GLN A 51 -9.54 -9.10 -1.47
N SER A 52 -10.37 -8.09 -1.23
CA SER A 52 -10.17 -6.75 -1.81
C SER A 52 -8.84 -6.14 -1.37
N HIS A 53 -8.44 -6.32 -0.12
CA HIS A 53 -7.17 -5.84 0.40
C HIS A 53 -5.97 -6.51 -0.30
N LEU A 54 -6.03 -7.84 -0.48
CA LEU A 54 -5.00 -8.60 -1.19
C LEU A 54 -4.92 -8.19 -2.67
N GLU A 55 -6.05 -7.94 -3.33
CA GLU A 55 -6.07 -7.42 -4.70
C GLU A 55 -5.42 -6.03 -4.79
N ASP A 56 -5.62 -5.17 -3.79
CA ASP A 56 -5.01 -3.84 -3.73
C ASP A 56 -3.49 -3.91 -3.45
N ILE A 57 -3.03 -4.86 -2.61
CA ILE A 57 -1.59 -5.13 -2.42
C ILE A 57 -0.99 -5.63 -3.73
N LEU A 58 -1.59 -6.64 -4.35
CA LEU A 58 -1.04 -7.25 -5.55
C LEU A 58 -0.85 -6.23 -6.68
N LYS A 59 -1.83 -5.35 -6.90
CA LYS A 59 -1.71 -4.27 -7.89
C LYS A 59 -0.56 -3.31 -7.60
N PHE A 60 -0.36 -2.96 -6.33
CA PHE A 60 0.72 -2.07 -5.91
C PHE A 60 2.09 -2.73 -6.13
N GLU A 61 2.23 -4.01 -5.77
CA GLU A 61 3.48 -4.78 -5.88
C GLU A 61 3.81 -5.25 -7.31
N SER A 62 2.86 -5.14 -8.24
CA SER A 62 3.01 -5.61 -9.63
C SER A 62 3.83 -4.63 -10.49
N ILE A 63 5.04 -4.28 -10.03
CA ILE A 63 5.96 -3.35 -10.70
C ILE A 63 6.12 -3.73 -12.17
N GLY A 64 5.95 -2.76 -13.08
CA GLY A 64 5.99 -2.95 -14.53
C GLY A 64 4.66 -3.33 -15.18
N SER A 65 3.59 -3.58 -14.40
CA SER A 65 2.24 -3.82 -14.93
C SER A 65 1.41 -2.54 -15.10
N GLY A 66 1.94 -1.41 -14.64
CA GLY A 66 1.35 -0.07 -14.69
C GLY A 66 2.40 0.98 -14.39
N PRO A 67 2.02 2.28 -14.35
CA PRO A 67 2.96 3.35 -14.05
C PRO A 67 3.57 3.16 -12.66
N SER A 68 4.86 3.45 -12.51
CA SER A 68 5.48 3.55 -11.18
C SER A 68 4.86 4.68 -10.36
N LEU A 69 5.13 4.75 -9.05
CA LEU A 69 4.74 5.91 -8.24
C LEU A 69 5.27 7.21 -8.85
N PHE A 70 6.52 7.22 -9.31
CA PHE A 70 7.12 8.35 -10.01
C PHE A 70 6.29 8.78 -11.24
N GLU A 71 6.04 7.86 -12.16
CA GLU A 71 5.32 8.14 -13.40
C GLU A 71 3.88 8.57 -13.13
N GLY A 72 3.21 7.91 -12.19
CA GLY A 72 1.84 8.21 -11.81
C GLY A 72 1.71 9.58 -11.14
N LEU A 73 2.64 9.96 -10.26
CA LEU A 73 2.67 11.30 -9.66
C LEU A 73 2.84 12.38 -10.73
N GLN A 74 3.78 12.21 -11.68
CA GLN A 74 3.95 13.14 -12.80
C GLN A 74 2.69 13.25 -13.66
N GLN A 75 2.04 12.12 -13.98
CA GLN A 75 0.79 12.10 -14.75
C GLN A 75 -0.35 12.83 -14.03
N ASN A 76 -0.30 12.93 -12.70
CA ASN A 76 -1.27 13.66 -11.89
C ASN A 76 -0.81 15.07 -11.51
N GLY A 77 0.22 15.60 -12.18
CA GLY A 77 0.61 17.01 -12.10
C GLY A 77 1.65 17.33 -11.03
N VAL A 78 2.20 16.34 -10.34
CA VAL A 78 3.32 16.56 -9.40
C VAL A 78 4.60 16.76 -10.19
N GLU A 79 5.22 17.92 -10.02
CA GLU A 79 6.53 18.16 -10.64
C GLU A 79 7.61 17.47 -9.84
N LEU A 80 8.29 16.57 -10.53
CA LEU A 80 9.43 15.84 -10.02
C LEU A 80 10.64 16.35 -10.83
N PRO A 81 11.45 17.30 -10.31
CA PRO A 81 12.78 17.66 -10.83
C PRO A 81 13.93 16.86 -10.19
N HIS A 82 15.05 16.70 -10.90
CA HIS A 82 16.23 16.01 -10.36
C HIS A 82 16.72 16.65 -9.04
N PRO A 83 17.14 15.88 -8.01
CA PRO A 83 17.52 16.41 -6.70
C PRO A 83 18.62 17.48 -6.72
N ASP A 84 19.57 17.38 -7.65
CA ASP A 84 20.66 18.36 -7.81
C ASP A 84 20.19 19.76 -8.23
N ASN A 85 18.95 19.88 -8.73
CA ASN A 85 18.37 21.15 -9.16
C ASN A 85 17.57 21.87 -8.06
N LEU A 86 17.54 21.31 -6.85
CA LEU A 86 16.77 21.86 -5.73
C LEU A 86 17.69 22.39 -4.63
N ASP A 87 17.30 23.52 -4.05
CA ASP A 87 17.78 23.93 -2.74
C ASP A 87 17.00 23.22 -1.60
N ASP A 88 17.35 23.50 -0.34
CA ASP A 88 16.75 22.82 0.82
C ASP A 88 15.27 23.17 1.03
N ASP A 89 14.89 24.42 0.79
CA ASP A 89 13.51 24.89 0.93
C ASP A 89 12.65 24.32 -0.20
N GLN A 90 13.16 24.33 -1.43
CA GLN A 90 12.51 23.70 -2.57
C GLN A 90 12.35 22.18 -2.39
N ALA A 91 13.37 21.50 -1.85
CA ALA A 91 13.27 20.08 -1.54
C ALA A 91 12.18 19.82 -0.49
N PHE A 92 12.07 20.66 0.54
CA PHE A 92 10.99 20.57 1.52
C PHE A 92 9.61 20.71 0.88
N ASP A 93 9.40 21.72 0.05
CA ASP A 93 8.13 21.94 -0.64
C ASP A 93 7.74 20.73 -1.50
N ARG A 94 8.71 20.16 -2.23
CA ARG A 94 8.47 18.96 -3.06
C ARG A 94 8.20 17.70 -2.26
N VAL A 95 8.86 17.51 -1.12
CA VAL A 95 8.54 16.39 -0.21
C VAL A 95 7.09 16.51 0.28
N MET A 96 6.65 17.70 0.67
CA MET A 96 5.28 17.92 1.13
C MET A 96 4.24 17.66 0.03
N GLU A 97 4.50 18.12 -1.19
CA GLU A 97 3.63 17.86 -2.35
C GLU A 97 3.52 16.37 -2.67
N ILE A 98 4.66 15.66 -2.70
CA ILE A 98 4.70 14.21 -2.92
C ILE A 98 3.92 13.47 -1.82
N MET A 99 4.11 13.84 -0.55
CA MET A 99 3.40 13.21 0.57
C MET A 99 1.89 13.37 0.45
N GLN A 100 1.41 14.56 0.11
CA GLN A 100 -0.01 14.83 -0.08
C GLN A 100 -0.59 14.03 -1.25
N ALA A 101 0.09 14.03 -2.40
CA ALA A 101 -0.36 13.29 -3.58
C ALA A 101 -0.35 11.77 -3.36
N LEU A 102 0.63 11.24 -2.64
CA LEU A 102 0.66 9.83 -2.25
C LEU A 102 -0.47 9.48 -1.27
N GLU A 103 -0.82 10.37 -0.34
CA GLU A 103 -1.94 10.17 0.58
C GLU A 103 -3.28 10.04 -0.17
N GLU A 104 -3.48 10.78 -1.27
CA GLU A 104 -4.69 10.67 -2.11
C GLU A 104 -4.89 9.30 -2.77
N VAL A 105 -3.79 8.56 -2.97
CA VAL A 105 -3.80 7.17 -3.43
C VAL A 105 -3.52 6.17 -2.30
N GLN A 106 -3.63 6.64 -1.05
CA GLN A 106 -3.56 5.85 0.17
C GLN A 106 -2.18 5.18 0.36
N VAL A 107 -1.12 5.90 -0.02
CA VAL A 107 0.27 5.55 0.25
C VAL A 107 0.81 6.51 1.31
N VAL A 108 1.33 5.97 2.41
CA VAL A 108 1.86 6.73 3.54
C VAL A 108 3.35 6.44 3.69
N LEU A 109 4.16 7.49 3.76
CA LEU A 109 5.59 7.39 3.98
C LEU A 109 5.90 7.40 5.49
N ILE A 110 6.89 6.62 5.92
CA ILE A 110 7.41 6.62 7.29
C ILE A 110 8.94 6.51 7.32
N GLY A 111 9.53 6.61 8.50
CA GLY A 111 10.95 6.32 8.73
C GLY A 111 11.92 7.42 8.30
N PHE A 112 11.44 8.59 7.89
CA PHE A 112 12.29 9.68 7.38
C PHE A 112 12.53 10.80 8.41
N ASP A 113 12.15 10.61 9.67
CA ASP A 113 12.22 11.61 10.75
C ASP A 113 13.64 12.08 11.09
N HIS A 114 14.64 11.25 10.80
CA HIS A 114 16.06 11.55 11.00
C HIS A 114 16.76 12.15 9.77
N MET A 115 16.01 12.38 8.67
CA MET A 115 16.54 12.87 7.41
C MET A 115 16.23 14.36 7.22
N THR A 116 17.15 15.09 6.58
CA THR A 116 16.88 16.44 6.08
C THR A 116 15.93 16.39 4.88
N PRO A 117 15.19 17.47 4.56
CA PRO A 117 14.27 17.47 3.42
C PRO A 117 14.94 17.09 2.09
N ARG A 118 16.16 17.56 1.84
CA ARG A 118 16.95 17.17 0.66
C ARG A 118 17.28 15.67 0.64
N GLN A 119 17.61 15.09 1.79
CA GLN A 119 17.86 13.65 1.89
C GLN A 119 16.57 12.85 1.64
N VAL A 120 15.44 13.27 2.24
CA VAL A 120 14.14 12.63 1.98
C VAL A 120 13.81 12.69 0.50
N TYR A 121 13.89 13.87 -0.11
CA TYR A 121 13.62 14.04 -1.54
C TYR A 121 14.52 13.17 -2.42
N SER A 122 15.82 13.16 -2.14
CA SER A 122 16.80 12.37 -2.90
C SER A 122 16.52 10.86 -2.79
N THR A 123 16.22 10.36 -1.58
CA THR A 123 15.84 8.96 -1.38
C THR A 123 14.54 8.62 -2.10
N LEU A 124 13.52 9.48 -2.02
CA LEU A 124 12.28 9.29 -2.75
C LEU A 124 12.53 9.19 -4.26
N TRP A 125 13.33 10.12 -4.79
CA TRP A 125 13.64 10.22 -6.20
C TRP A 125 14.40 9.02 -6.74
N HIS A 126 15.46 8.58 -6.06
CA HIS A 126 16.36 7.55 -6.58
C HIS A 126 15.88 6.13 -6.27
N GLU A 127 15.09 5.95 -5.22
CA GLU A 127 14.77 4.64 -4.68
C GLU A 127 13.24 4.48 -4.58
N THR A 128 12.61 5.13 -3.61
CA THR A 128 11.24 4.81 -3.17
C THR A 128 10.16 4.94 -4.24
N LEU A 129 10.22 5.98 -5.09
CA LEU A 129 9.18 6.21 -6.10
C LEU A 129 9.19 5.18 -7.25
N TRP A 130 10.13 4.24 -7.24
CA TRP A 130 10.22 3.14 -8.20
C TRP A 130 9.77 1.79 -7.62
N GLU A 131 9.49 1.71 -6.32
CA GLU A 131 9.23 0.46 -5.60
C GLU A 131 7.76 0.01 -5.63
N GLY A 132 6.90 0.68 -6.40
CA GLY A 132 5.49 0.31 -6.50
C GLY A 132 4.77 0.94 -7.67
N CYS A 133 3.62 0.39 -8.00
CA CYS A 133 2.73 0.93 -9.00
C CYS A 133 1.81 2.01 -8.40
N TYR A 134 1.61 3.09 -9.17
CA TYR A 134 0.64 4.12 -8.84
C TYR A 134 -0.78 3.61 -9.09
N VAL A 135 -1.44 3.18 -8.02
CA VAL A 135 -2.81 2.65 -8.07
C VAL A 135 -3.65 3.20 -6.93
N LYS A 136 -4.81 3.76 -7.27
CA LYS A 136 -5.80 4.11 -6.26
C LYS A 136 -6.46 2.83 -5.75
N LYS A 137 -6.42 2.62 -4.43
CA LYS A 137 -6.99 1.43 -3.80
C LYS A 137 -8.52 1.46 -3.88
N ARG A 138 -9.13 0.27 -3.86
CA ARG A 138 -10.60 0.15 -3.90
C ARG A 138 -11.23 0.37 -2.54
N ASN A 139 -10.57 -0.09 -1.48
CA ASN A 139 -11.02 0.13 -0.11
C ASN A 139 -10.45 1.46 0.41
N PRO A 140 -11.27 2.50 0.70
CA PRO A 140 -10.80 3.80 1.21
C PRO A 140 -10.08 3.72 2.56
N GLU A 141 -10.31 2.67 3.35
CA GLU A 141 -9.68 2.46 4.66
C GLU A 141 -8.35 1.71 4.56
N ALA A 142 -8.04 1.13 3.40
CA ALA A 142 -6.76 0.45 3.18
C ALA A 142 -5.66 1.47 2.90
N PHE A 143 -4.44 1.21 3.37
CA PHE A 143 -3.29 2.05 3.05
C PHE A 143 -2.04 1.20 2.86
N THR A 144 -1.16 1.63 1.97
CA THR A 144 0.20 1.11 1.86
C THR A 144 1.10 1.98 2.72
N ILE A 145 1.99 1.37 3.48
CA ILE A 145 3.06 2.07 4.18
C ILE A 145 4.37 1.74 3.50
N ILE A 146 5.16 2.77 3.19
CA ILE A 146 6.52 2.60 2.70
C ILE A 146 7.48 3.20 3.72
N ASP A 147 8.44 2.41 4.16
CA ASP A 147 9.55 2.87 5.00
C ASP A 147 10.67 3.42 4.11
N VAL A 148 10.75 4.75 4.05
CA VAL A 148 11.72 5.47 3.22
C VAL A 148 13.16 5.17 3.65
N SER A 149 13.38 4.82 4.92
CA SER A 149 14.73 4.54 5.42
C SER A 149 15.21 3.12 5.17
N HIS A 150 14.31 2.20 4.84
CA HIS A 150 14.54 0.75 4.83
C HIS A 150 15.16 0.19 6.12
N ARG A 151 15.00 0.90 7.24
CA ARG A 151 15.60 0.59 8.55
C ARG A 151 14.58 0.43 9.66
N THR A 152 13.33 0.81 9.41
CA THR A 152 12.26 0.70 10.40
C THR A 152 11.99 -0.79 10.65
N SER A 153 12.08 -1.20 11.91
CA SER A 153 11.82 -2.61 12.26
C SER A 153 10.35 -2.96 12.02
N GLN A 154 10.06 -4.22 11.72
CA GLN A 154 8.67 -4.69 11.59
C GLN A 154 7.83 -4.38 12.83
N SER A 155 8.43 -4.42 14.02
CA SER A 155 7.76 -4.10 15.28
C SER A 155 7.31 -2.63 15.36
N GLU A 156 8.08 -1.71 14.77
CA GLU A 156 7.78 -0.28 14.70
C GLU A 156 6.70 0.00 13.66
N ILE A 157 6.79 -0.64 12.49
CA ILE A 157 5.74 -0.60 11.47
C ILE A 157 4.40 -1.07 12.07
N GLN A 158 4.39 -2.18 12.80
CA GLN A 158 3.19 -2.68 13.49
C GLN A 158 2.69 -1.74 14.60
N LYS A 159 3.57 -1.07 15.34
CA LYS A 159 3.16 -0.04 16.32
C LYS A 159 2.50 1.13 15.61
N PHE A 160 3.03 1.54 14.46
CA PHE A 160 2.46 2.62 13.66
C PHE A 160 1.07 2.24 13.11
N PHE A 161 0.91 1.04 12.54
CA PHE A 161 -0.41 0.52 12.12
C PHE A 161 -1.42 0.56 13.26
N ARG A 162 -1.05 0.07 14.46
CA ARG A 162 -1.93 0.12 15.64
C ARG A 162 -2.30 1.53 16.06
N ARG A 163 -1.39 2.50 15.91
CA ARG A 163 -1.65 3.92 16.23
C ARG A 163 -2.65 4.53 15.24
N ILE A 164 -2.48 4.27 13.93
CA ILE A 164 -3.42 4.74 12.90
C ILE A 164 -4.79 4.09 13.10
N ALA A 165 -4.85 2.77 13.27
CA ALA A 165 -6.12 2.07 13.49
C ALA A 165 -6.90 2.64 14.69
N LYS A 166 -6.20 2.95 15.79
CA LYS A 166 -6.81 3.64 16.95
C LYS A 166 -7.27 5.06 16.63
N ALA A 167 -6.49 5.84 15.89
CA ALA A 167 -6.85 7.20 15.53
C ALA A 167 -8.08 7.25 14.60
N VAL A 168 -8.21 6.29 13.68
CA VAL A 168 -9.38 6.13 12.81
C VAL A 168 -10.60 5.72 13.62
N ALA A 169 -10.47 4.73 14.52
CA ALA A 169 -11.56 4.26 15.38
C ALA A 169 -12.06 5.31 16.40
N LEU A 170 -11.29 6.37 16.65
CA LEU A 170 -11.70 7.49 17.51
C LEU A 170 -12.38 8.62 16.73
N ARG A 171 -12.39 8.56 15.39
CA ARG A 171 -13.04 9.54 14.50
C ARG A 171 -14.40 9.06 13.96
N THR A 172 -14.77 7.81 14.22
CA THR A 172 -16.07 7.19 13.93
C THR A 172 -16.95 7.10 15.18
#